data_AF-A0A2E3MN26-F1
#
_entry.id   AF-A0A2E3MN26-F1
#
_cell.length_a   1.000
_cell.length_b   1.000
_cell.length_c   1.000
_cell.angle_alpha   90.00
_cell.angle_beta   90.00
_cell.angle_gamma   90.00
#
_symmetry.space_group_name_H-M   'P 1'
#
loop_
_entity.id
_entity.type
_entity.pdbx_description
1 polymer ?
#
loop_
_entity_poly.entity_id
_entity_poly.type
_entity_poly.pdbx_seq_one_letter_code
_entity_poly.pdbx_strand_id
1 'polypeptide(L)'
;MNQTQDQTREPIMTRRRWFLRGFTAGILLFAAITSLSYFQRSENWGDLLGGHPNRAEAMGFPVQLWEKGNNYGGYYVYPTGLLINGLTALLVATLCGLLTVMYSTRLNRLVRELSQRQTAHKVNFQFSIRGLLWLTCLSALVLAVSRTMLTPSPRVLGSIYLLGPWILVSIALLPQRIAIEQRAWILTVSAALLIVAAIIVGGSLPLPVPFEKVLLGIYICWTPQSASTALLISIALLVHYRRLLVANEPAQ
;
A
#
# COMPACT_ATOMS: atom_id res chain seq x y z
N MET A 1 -16.50 47.50 -3.17
CA MET A 1 -15.83 46.27 -3.63
C MET A 1 -15.36 45.48 -2.41
N ASN A 2 -16.26 44.67 -1.85
CA ASN A 2 -15.93 43.75 -0.75
C ASN A 2 -15.45 42.45 -1.38
N GLN A 3 -14.14 42.31 -1.54
CA GLN A 3 -13.54 40.99 -1.80
C GLN A 3 -13.77 40.16 -0.55
N THR A 4 -14.75 39.28 -0.65
CA THR A 4 -15.09 38.21 0.27
C THR A 4 -13.80 37.57 0.75
N GLN A 5 -13.48 37.82 2.01
CA GLN A 5 -12.59 37.01 2.83
C GLN A 5 -13.20 35.61 2.95
N ASP A 6 -13.24 34.87 1.85
CA ASP A 6 -13.31 33.43 1.92
C ASP A 6 -11.89 32.93 2.21
N GLN A 7 -11.40 33.34 3.39
CA GLN A 7 -10.35 32.64 4.10
C GLN A 7 -10.90 31.24 4.30
N THR A 8 -10.66 30.39 3.31
CA THR A 8 -10.82 28.95 3.36
C THR A 8 -10.06 28.50 4.60
N ARG A 9 -10.76 28.44 5.74
CA ARG A 9 -10.26 27.95 7.01
C ARG A 9 -9.83 26.53 6.72
N GLU A 10 -8.54 26.33 6.44
CA GLU A 10 -8.00 24.99 6.33
C GLU A 10 -8.37 24.27 7.63
N PRO A 11 -9.13 23.17 7.57
CA PRO A 11 -9.66 22.56 8.76
C PRO A 11 -8.46 22.04 9.56
N ILE A 12 -8.14 22.72 10.66
CA ILE A 12 -7.16 22.27 11.64
C ILE A 12 -7.54 20.84 12.00
N MET A 13 -6.65 19.88 11.74
CA MET A 13 -6.94 18.48 12.03
C MET A 13 -7.13 18.33 13.54
N THR A 14 -8.29 17.80 13.93
CA THR A 14 -8.63 17.56 15.33
C THR A 14 -7.75 16.45 15.90
N ARG A 15 -7.55 16.44 17.23
CA ARG A 15 -6.79 15.37 17.92
C ARG A 15 -7.34 13.98 17.58
N ARG A 16 -8.68 13.85 17.47
CA ARG A 16 -9.34 12.60 17.05
C ARG A 16 -8.89 12.14 15.65
N ARG A 17 -8.80 13.05 14.68
CA ARG A 17 -8.32 12.72 13.32
C ARG A 17 -6.85 12.29 13.33
N TRP A 18 -6.01 12.94 14.14
CA TRP A 18 -4.61 12.55 14.31
C TRP A 18 -4.46 11.18 14.97
N PHE A 19 -5.24 10.89 16.01
CA PHE A 19 -5.28 9.56 16.62
C PHE A 19 -5.64 8.50 15.58
N LEU A 20 -6.73 8.70 14.82
CA LEU A 20 -7.19 7.76 13.80
C LEU A 20 -6.11 7.51 12.73
N ARG A 21 -5.41 8.56 12.27
CA ARG A 21 -4.30 8.42 11.32
C ARG A 21 -3.14 7.60 11.88
N GLY A 22 -2.72 7.90 13.12
CA GLY A 22 -1.66 7.15 13.79
C GLY A 22 -2.06 5.69 14.06
N PHE A 23 -3.31 5.47 14.43
CA PHE A 23 -3.89 4.15 14.65
C PHE A 23 -3.90 3.32 13.37
N THR A 24 -4.39 3.87 12.25
CA THR A 24 -4.34 3.21 10.94
C THR A 24 -2.91 2.91 10.52
N ALA A 25 -1.97 3.85 10.73
CA ALA A 25 -0.56 3.61 10.43
C ALA A 25 0.02 2.45 11.27
N GLY A 26 -0.33 2.34 12.55
CA GLY A 26 0.08 1.24 13.40
C GLY A 26 -0.52 -0.11 12.98
N ILE A 27 -1.78 -0.14 12.54
CA ILE A 27 -2.38 -1.36 11.93
C ILE A 27 -1.60 -1.77 10.70
N LEU A 28 -1.29 -0.83 9.80
CA LEU A 28 -0.55 -1.12 8.57
C LEU A 28 0.86 -1.64 8.87
N LEU A 29 1.55 -1.04 9.84
CA LEU A 29 2.87 -1.48 10.29
C LEU A 29 2.81 -2.90 10.84
N PHE A 30 1.85 -3.20 11.71
CA PHE A 30 1.69 -4.53 12.29
C PHE A 30 1.31 -5.57 11.24
N ALA A 31 0.43 -5.22 10.29
CA ALA A 31 0.09 -6.07 9.15
C ALA A 31 1.32 -6.36 8.30
N ALA A 32 2.17 -5.36 8.03
CA ALA A 32 3.42 -5.55 7.31
C ALA A 32 4.38 -6.51 8.05
N ILE A 33 4.53 -6.37 9.36
CA ILE A 33 5.35 -7.29 10.18
C ILE A 33 4.75 -8.71 10.14
N THR A 34 3.44 -8.83 10.26
CA THR A 34 2.72 -10.11 10.19
C THR A 34 2.92 -10.77 8.83
N SER A 35 2.80 -10.02 7.73
CA SER A 35 3.12 -10.50 6.37
C SER A 35 4.57 -10.94 6.24
N LEU A 36 5.52 -10.15 6.75
CA LEU A 36 6.96 -10.48 6.69
C LEU A 36 7.30 -11.74 7.48
N SER A 37 6.57 -12.02 8.56
CA SER A 37 6.77 -13.25 9.34
C SER A 37 6.58 -14.51 8.51
N TYR A 38 5.80 -14.46 7.42
CA TYR A 38 5.66 -15.58 6.49
C TYR A 38 7.02 -15.98 5.89
N PHE A 39 7.84 -15.01 5.51
CA PHE A 39 9.14 -15.28 4.89
C PHE A 39 10.14 -15.91 5.87
N GLN A 40 9.97 -15.64 7.17
CA GLN A 40 10.79 -16.20 8.23
C GLN A 40 10.29 -17.59 8.68
N ARG A 41 8.97 -17.79 8.72
CA ARG A 41 8.33 -19.00 9.29
C ARG A 41 8.07 -20.09 8.25
N SER A 42 7.89 -19.74 6.99
CA SER A 42 7.63 -20.71 5.92
C SER A 42 8.93 -21.27 5.37
N GLU A 43 8.96 -22.58 5.11
CA GLU A 43 10.17 -23.26 4.64
C GLU A 43 10.60 -22.82 3.24
N ASN A 44 9.65 -22.47 2.36
CA ASN A 44 9.94 -22.06 0.98
C ASN A 44 8.91 -21.08 0.43
N TRP A 45 9.39 -19.96 -0.12
CA TRP A 45 8.53 -18.92 -0.69
C TRP A 45 7.95 -19.29 -2.06
N GLY A 46 8.57 -20.27 -2.74
CA GLY A 46 8.10 -20.79 -4.03
C GLY A 46 6.76 -21.53 -3.97
N ASP A 47 6.26 -21.85 -2.77
CA ASP A 47 4.94 -22.49 -2.61
C ASP A 47 3.77 -21.50 -2.84
N LEU A 48 4.02 -20.18 -2.75
CA LEU A 48 3.09 -19.15 -3.22
C LEU A 48 2.88 -19.19 -4.74
N LEU A 49 3.82 -19.80 -5.48
CA LEU A 49 3.81 -19.90 -6.93
C LEU A 49 3.39 -21.31 -7.42
N GLY A 50 2.93 -22.18 -6.51
CA GLY A 50 2.51 -23.54 -6.83
C GLY A 50 3.65 -24.56 -6.94
N GLY A 51 4.85 -24.27 -6.42
CA GLY A 51 6.01 -25.15 -6.57
C GLY A 51 5.95 -26.45 -5.75
N HIS A 52 5.43 -26.42 -4.51
CA HIS A 52 5.56 -27.55 -3.56
C HIS A 52 4.38 -27.66 -2.58
N PRO A 53 3.28 -28.33 -2.96
CA PRO A 53 2.02 -28.32 -2.21
C PRO A 53 2.09 -28.95 -0.80
N ASN A 54 3.15 -29.68 -0.45
CA ASN A 54 3.24 -30.43 0.80
C ASN A 54 4.16 -29.82 1.88
N ARG A 55 4.69 -28.61 1.67
CA ARG A 55 5.56 -27.97 2.68
C ARG A 55 4.75 -27.13 3.67
N ALA A 56 5.28 -27.03 4.89
CA ALA A 56 4.71 -26.22 5.95
C ALA A 56 4.85 -24.73 5.61
N GLU A 57 3.71 -24.06 5.53
CA GLU A 57 3.63 -22.60 5.40
C GLU A 57 3.03 -22.06 6.68
N ALA A 58 3.60 -21.00 7.23
CA ALA A 58 3.10 -20.40 8.45
C ALA A 58 3.23 -18.88 8.43
N MET A 59 2.29 -18.18 9.06
CA MET A 59 2.27 -16.73 9.17
C MET A 59 1.74 -16.34 10.54
N GLY A 60 2.23 -15.23 11.10
CA GLY A 60 1.74 -14.65 12.35
C GLY A 60 2.85 -13.98 13.17
N PHE A 61 2.52 -12.85 13.78
CA PHE A 61 3.40 -12.16 14.73
C PHE A 61 2.56 -11.50 15.83
N PRO A 62 2.86 -11.70 17.12
CA PRO A 62 4.03 -12.41 17.64
C PRO A 62 3.85 -13.94 17.65
N VAL A 63 2.61 -14.42 17.62
CA VAL A 63 2.26 -15.85 17.65
C VAL A 63 1.85 -16.32 16.27
N GLN A 64 2.03 -17.61 15.97
CA GLN A 64 1.50 -18.22 14.76
C GLN A 64 -0.01 -18.03 14.67
N LEU A 65 -0.44 -17.44 13.57
CA LEU A 65 -1.85 -17.15 13.26
C LEU A 65 -2.43 -18.21 12.33
N TRP A 66 -1.62 -18.59 11.34
CA TRP A 66 -2.03 -19.38 10.21
C TRP A 66 -0.94 -20.41 9.93
N GLU A 67 -1.37 -21.64 9.66
CA GLU A 67 -0.49 -22.75 9.30
C GLU A 67 -1.19 -23.61 8.25
N LYS A 68 -0.43 -24.02 7.24
CA LYS A 68 -0.83 -24.99 6.22
C LYS A 68 -0.29 -26.36 6.60
N GLY A 69 -1.12 -27.40 6.44
CA GLY A 69 -0.69 -28.79 6.57
C GLY A 69 -0.94 -29.42 7.94
N ASN A 70 -1.92 -28.94 8.73
CA ASN A 70 -2.40 -29.74 9.86
C ASN A 70 -3.01 -31.07 9.36
N ASN A 71 -3.21 -32.04 10.27
CA ASN A 71 -3.71 -33.40 10.00
C ASN A 71 -4.97 -33.51 9.11
N TYR A 72 -5.70 -32.42 8.87
CA TYR A 72 -6.92 -32.36 8.05
C TYR A 72 -6.73 -31.72 6.66
N GLY A 73 -5.50 -31.37 6.25
CA GLY A 73 -5.20 -30.93 4.88
C GLY A 73 -5.77 -29.56 4.47
N GLY A 74 -6.35 -28.81 5.42
CA GLY A 74 -6.96 -27.50 5.19
C GLY A 74 -6.12 -26.31 5.66
N TYR A 75 -6.56 -25.10 5.30
CA TYR A 75 -6.04 -23.85 5.84
C TYR A 75 -6.74 -23.54 7.17
N TYR A 76 -6.02 -23.63 8.29
CA TYR A 76 -6.59 -23.37 9.60
C TYR A 76 -6.00 -22.10 10.22
N VAL A 77 -6.90 -21.20 10.63
CA VAL A 77 -6.56 -20.06 11.48
C VAL A 77 -6.62 -20.54 12.93
N TYR A 78 -5.52 -20.40 13.66
CA TYR A 78 -5.46 -20.75 15.08
C TYR A 78 -6.20 -19.66 15.88
N PRO A 79 -7.35 -19.92 16.52
CA PRO A 79 -8.19 -18.86 17.11
C PRO A 79 -7.49 -18.10 18.24
N THR A 80 -6.74 -18.81 19.09
CA THR A 80 -5.93 -18.20 20.15
C THR A 80 -4.82 -17.33 19.57
N GLY A 81 -4.18 -17.81 18.49
CA GLY A 81 -3.20 -17.04 17.72
C GLY A 81 -3.82 -15.76 17.17
N LEU A 82 -4.99 -15.85 16.54
CA LEU A 82 -5.76 -14.71 16.03
C LEU A 82 -6.07 -13.70 17.12
N LEU A 83 -6.52 -14.15 18.29
CA LEU A 83 -6.79 -13.27 19.41
C LEU A 83 -5.53 -12.55 19.88
N ILE A 84 -4.42 -13.26 20.08
CA ILE A 84 -3.15 -12.66 20.55
C ILE A 84 -2.58 -11.67 19.51
N ASN A 85 -2.57 -12.06 18.23
CA ASN A 85 -2.13 -11.18 17.14
C ASN A 85 -3.04 -9.94 17.06
N GLY A 86 -4.35 -10.11 17.16
CA GLY A 86 -5.32 -9.02 17.13
C GLY A 86 -5.15 -8.04 18.30
N LEU A 87 -4.99 -8.54 19.52
CA LEU A 87 -4.72 -7.70 20.69
C LEU A 87 -3.39 -6.95 20.56
N THR A 88 -2.36 -7.62 20.03
CA THR A 88 -1.06 -6.97 19.78
C THR A 88 -1.18 -5.88 18.72
N ALA A 89 -1.93 -6.13 17.63
CA ALA A 89 -2.21 -5.15 16.60
C ALA A 89 -2.91 -3.91 17.19
N LEU A 90 -3.93 -4.12 18.03
CA LEU A 90 -4.67 -3.04 18.70
C LEU A 90 -3.76 -2.24 19.64
N LEU A 91 -2.88 -2.91 20.38
CA LEU A 91 -1.91 -2.25 21.25
C LEU A 91 -0.96 -1.35 20.44
N VAL A 92 -0.33 -1.90 19.40
CA VAL A 92 0.59 -1.16 18.52
C VAL A 92 -0.12 0.02 17.85
N ALA A 93 -1.31 -0.21 17.30
CA ALA A 93 -2.12 0.84 16.69
C ALA A 93 -2.46 1.96 17.69
N THR A 94 -2.87 1.60 18.91
CA THR A 94 -3.17 2.59 19.96
C THR A 94 -1.94 3.40 20.33
N LEU A 95 -0.78 2.76 20.51
CA LEU A 95 0.48 3.45 20.79
C LEU A 95 0.87 4.43 19.66
N CYS A 96 0.79 4.02 18.40
CA CYS A 96 1.02 4.89 17.25
C CYS A 96 0.02 6.06 17.20
N GLY A 97 -1.26 5.80 17.51
CA GLY A 97 -2.30 6.82 17.62
C GLY A 97 -1.99 7.87 18.69
N LEU A 98 -1.61 7.42 19.90
CA LEU A 98 -1.23 8.30 21.01
C LEU A 98 0.00 9.14 20.69
N LEU A 99 1.05 8.52 20.14
CA LEU A 99 2.25 9.24 19.69
C LEU A 99 1.90 10.32 18.67
N THR A 100 1.04 10.01 17.70
CA THR A 100 0.62 10.98 16.67
C THR A 100 -0.16 12.16 17.28
N VAL A 101 -0.98 11.92 18.31
CA VAL A 101 -1.66 12.99 19.06
C VAL A 101 -0.66 13.85 19.84
N MET A 102 0.33 13.24 20.50
CA MET A 102 1.36 13.96 21.24
C MET A 102 2.15 14.92 20.33
N TYR A 103 2.40 14.51 19.09
CA TYR A 103 3.08 15.33 18.09
C TYR A 103 2.15 16.14 17.18
N SER A 104 0.83 16.15 17.44
CA SER A 104 -0.17 16.75 16.55
C SER A 104 0.05 18.23 16.24
N THR A 105 0.56 19.02 17.19
CA THR A 105 0.88 20.44 16.98
C THR A 105 1.98 20.61 15.93
N ARG A 106 3.05 19.81 16.02
CA ARG A 106 4.16 19.84 15.04
C ARG A 106 3.68 19.34 13.67
N LEU A 107 2.91 18.25 13.66
CA LEU A 107 2.36 17.69 12.42
C LEU A 107 1.38 18.65 11.73
N ASN A 108 0.54 19.36 12.48
CA ASN A 108 -0.35 20.39 11.95
C ASN A 108 0.43 21.53 11.29
N ARG A 109 1.54 21.96 11.89
CA ARG A 109 2.43 22.97 11.31
C ARG A 109 3.00 22.49 9.97
N LEU A 110 3.54 21.27 9.93
CA LEU A 110 4.08 20.66 8.71
C LEU A 110 3.02 20.53 7.61
N VAL A 111 1.82 20.04 7.94
CA VAL A 111 0.72 19.90 6.97
C VAL A 111 0.32 21.26 6.40
N ARG A 112 0.19 22.29 7.24
CA ARG A 112 -0.17 23.64 6.79
C ARG A 112 0.90 24.22 5.85
N GLU A 113 2.17 24.09 6.22
CA GLU A 113 3.30 24.56 5.41
C GLU A 113 3.34 23.85 4.03
N LEU A 114 3.03 22.54 3.99
CA LEU A 114 2.91 21.77 2.75
C LEU A 114 1.72 22.19 1.90
N SER A 115 0.52 22.35 2.49
CA SER A 115 -0.70 22.76 1.77
C SER A 115 -0.58 24.15 1.13
N GLN A 116 0.04 25.10 1.83
CA GLN A 116 0.27 26.46 1.33
C GLN A 116 1.19 26.49 0.10
N ARG A 117 2.23 25.64 0.07
CA ARG A 117 3.12 25.56 -1.10
C ARG A 117 2.47 24.84 -2.28
N GLN A 118 1.64 23.82 -2.01
CA GLN A 118 0.92 23.12 -3.07
C GLN A 118 -0.11 24.02 -3.77
N THR A 119 -0.78 24.90 -3.01
CA THR A 119 -1.71 25.88 -3.58
C THR A 119 -1.00 26.95 -4.44
N ALA A 120 0.25 27.30 -4.12
CA ALA A 120 1.07 28.22 -4.92
C ALA A 120 1.54 27.65 -6.27
N HIS A 121 1.44 26.34 -6.50
CA HIS A 121 1.83 25.67 -7.76
C HIS A 121 0.63 25.10 -8.53
N LYS A 122 -0.55 25.75 -8.44
CA LYS A 122 -1.71 25.44 -9.29
C LYS A 122 -1.40 25.77 -10.75
N VAL A 123 -0.87 24.78 -11.47
CA VAL A 123 -0.75 24.84 -12.91
C VAL A 123 -2.00 24.16 -13.50
N ASN A 124 -2.74 24.88 -14.35
CA ASN A 124 -3.91 24.35 -15.03
C ASN A 124 -3.48 23.33 -16.09
N PHE A 125 -4.01 22.11 -16.03
CA PHE A 125 -3.82 21.12 -17.10
C PHE A 125 -5.12 21.01 -17.90
N GLN A 126 -5.05 21.35 -19.18
CA GLN A 126 -6.07 20.96 -20.14
C GLN A 126 -5.80 19.52 -20.56
N PHE A 127 -6.80 18.66 -20.47
CA PHE A 127 -6.71 17.25 -20.84
C PHE A 127 -6.24 17.14 -22.30
N SER A 128 -4.97 16.79 -22.51
CA SER A 128 -4.39 16.75 -23.84
C SER A 128 -4.80 15.45 -24.52
N ILE A 129 -5.51 15.55 -25.64
CA ILE A 129 -5.88 14.42 -26.51
C ILE A 129 -4.65 13.57 -26.86
N ARG A 130 -3.46 14.19 -26.99
CA ARG A 130 -2.19 13.49 -27.22
C ARG A 130 -1.81 12.56 -26.07
N GLY A 131 -2.04 12.98 -24.82
CA GLY A 131 -1.78 12.15 -23.64
C GLY A 131 -2.70 10.94 -23.57
N LEU A 132 -3.98 11.11 -23.91
CA LEU A 132 -4.94 10.01 -24.00
C LEU A 132 -4.54 9.00 -25.08
N LEU A 133 -4.16 9.47 -26.28
CA LEU A 133 -3.71 8.61 -27.38
C LEU A 133 -2.44 7.82 -27.03
N TRP A 134 -1.46 8.46 -26.37
CA TRP A 134 -0.27 7.77 -25.88
C TRP A 134 -0.61 6.69 -24.84
N LEU A 135 -1.51 6.99 -23.91
CA LEU A 135 -1.94 6.03 -22.89
C LEU A 135 -2.66 4.83 -23.52
N THR A 136 -3.53 5.06 -24.51
CA THR A 136 -4.24 4.00 -25.25
C THR A 136 -3.26 3.15 -26.06
N CYS A 137 -2.28 3.78 -26.73
CA CYS A 137 -1.24 3.05 -27.47
C CYS A 137 -0.38 2.20 -26.55
N LEU A 138 0.05 2.74 -25.41
CA LEU A 138 0.81 2.00 -24.40
C LEU A 138 -0.02 0.84 -23.84
N SER A 139 -1.30 1.06 -23.55
CA SER A 139 -2.21 0.02 -23.05
C SER A 139 -2.41 -1.09 -24.08
N ALA A 140 -2.56 -0.75 -25.36
CA ALA A 140 -2.67 -1.72 -26.45
C ALA A 140 -1.37 -2.52 -26.65
N LEU A 141 -0.22 -1.87 -26.56
CA LEU A 141 1.09 -2.54 -26.63
C LEU A 141 1.27 -3.49 -25.46
N VAL A 142 0.98 -3.04 -24.23
CA VAL A 142 1.01 -3.88 -23.03
C VAL A 142 0.06 -5.06 -23.20
N LEU A 143 -1.16 -4.86 -23.71
CA LEU A 143 -2.12 -5.93 -23.97
C LEU A 143 -1.63 -6.92 -25.03
N ALA A 144 -0.99 -6.43 -26.09
CA ALA A 144 -0.44 -7.26 -27.16
C ALA A 144 0.75 -8.10 -26.67
N VAL A 145 1.69 -7.50 -25.93
CA VAL A 145 2.82 -8.20 -25.28
C VAL A 145 2.30 -9.18 -24.23
N SER A 146 1.32 -8.77 -23.44
CA SER A 146 0.62 -9.62 -22.48
C SER A 146 0.05 -10.85 -23.20
N ARG A 147 -0.69 -10.69 -24.29
CA ARG A 147 -1.28 -11.82 -25.02
C ARG A 147 -0.26 -12.78 -25.61
N THR A 148 0.90 -12.31 -26.03
CA THR A 148 1.94 -13.16 -26.66
C THR A 148 2.90 -13.79 -25.65
N MET A 149 3.12 -13.15 -24.50
CA MET A 149 4.07 -13.62 -23.46
C MET A 149 3.37 -14.29 -22.26
N LEU A 150 2.07 -14.06 -22.04
CA LEU A 150 1.31 -14.68 -20.95
C LEU A 150 0.80 -16.07 -21.36
N THR A 151 1.73 -16.99 -21.63
CA THR A 151 1.40 -18.38 -21.25
C THR A 151 1.30 -18.39 -19.72
N PRO A 152 0.21 -18.89 -19.12
CA PRO A 152 0.07 -18.95 -17.68
C PRO A 152 1.30 -19.62 -17.08
N SER A 153 2.14 -18.84 -16.43
CA SER A 153 3.39 -19.32 -15.85
C SER A 153 3.54 -18.78 -14.43
N PRO A 154 4.16 -19.56 -13.53
CA PRO A 154 4.42 -19.12 -12.15
C PRO A 154 5.17 -17.78 -12.09
N ARG A 155 5.99 -17.49 -13.11
CA ARG A 155 6.74 -16.23 -13.26
C ARG A 155 5.83 -15.01 -13.40
N VAL A 156 4.72 -15.14 -14.13
CA VAL A 156 3.73 -14.08 -14.29
C VAL A 156 3.06 -13.78 -12.95
N LEU A 157 2.63 -14.81 -12.23
CA LEU A 157 2.01 -14.65 -10.91
C LEU A 157 3.00 -13.98 -9.93
N GLY A 158 4.25 -14.42 -9.92
CA GLY A 158 5.32 -13.79 -9.14
C GLY A 158 5.58 -12.33 -9.54
N SER A 159 5.45 -12.00 -10.83
CA SER A 159 5.60 -10.63 -11.32
C SER A 159 4.46 -9.73 -10.84
N ILE A 160 3.22 -10.24 -10.76
CA ILE A 160 2.09 -9.50 -10.19
C ILE A 160 2.29 -9.26 -8.68
N TYR A 161 2.81 -10.26 -7.96
CA TYR A 161 3.12 -10.12 -6.53
C TYR A 161 4.21 -9.07 -6.26
N LEU A 162 5.23 -9.01 -7.12
CA LEU A 162 6.33 -8.08 -6.95
C LEU A 162 6.01 -6.68 -7.50
N LEU A 163 5.48 -6.58 -8.72
CA LEU A 163 5.31 -5.29 -9.41
C LEU A 163 3.98 -4.61 -9.12
N GLY A 164 2.96 -5.36 -8.69
CA GLY A 164 1.63 -4.82 -8.40
C GLY A 164 1.65 -3.57 -7.50
N PRO A 165 2.32 -3.61 -6.33
CA PRO A 165 2.41 -2.46 -5.44
C PRO A 165 3.17 -1.30 -6.05
N TRP A 166 4.23 -1.55 -6.82
CA TRP A 166 4.99 -0.48 -7.51
C TRP A 166 4.18 0.21 -8.59
N ILE A 167 3.34 -0.54 -9.31
CA ILE A 167 2.39 0.02 -10.28
C ILE A 167 1.39 0.91 -9.54
N LEU A 168 0.81 0.42 -8.44
CA LEU A 168 -0.13 1.20 -7.63
C LEU A 168 0.53 2.45 -7.03
N VAL A 169 1.76 2.35 -6.54
CA VAL A 169 2.55 3.49 -6.06
C VAL A 169 2.80 4.49 -7.18
N SER A 170 3.16 4.01 -8.38
CA SER A 170 3.38 4.88 -9.54
C SER A 170 2.11 5.63 -9.95
N ILE A 171 0.95 4.95 -9.91
CA ILE A 171 -0.37 5.56 -10.11
C ILE A 171 -0.70 6.55 -8.97
N ALA A 172 -0.34 6.20 -7.73
CA ALA A 172 -0.52 7.07 -6.57
C ALA A 172 0.38 8.31 -6.64
N LEU A 173 1.52 8.23 -7.31
CA LEU A 173 2.48 9.31 -7.52
C LEU A 173 2.26 10.06 -8.85
N LEU A 174 1.34 9.60 -9.70
CA LEU A 174 0.96 10.30 -10.92
C LEU A 174 0.53 11.75 -10.57
N PRO A 175 0.76 12.73 -11.48
CA PRO A 175 0.82 14.15 -11.15
C PRO A 175 -0.27 14.66 -10.21
N GLN A 176 0.14 15.52 -9.28
CA GLN A 176 -0.59 16.07 -8.11
C GLN A 176 -1.92 16.82 -8.39
N ARG A 177 -2.45 16.74 -9.62
CA ARG A 177 -3.57 17.57 -10.09
C ARG A 177 -4.91 16.82 -10.17
N ILE A 178 -4.93 15.51 -9.88
CA ILE A 178 -6.15 14.72 -9.70
C ILE A 178 -6.62 14.88 -8.25
N ALA A 179 -7.92 15.11 -8.05
CA ALA A 179 -8.50 15.19 -6.70
C ALA A 179 -8.16 13.91 -5.90
N ILE A 180 -7.85 14.05 -4.61
CA ILE A 180 -7.45 12.92 -3.75
C ILE A 180 -8.50 11.80 -3.78
N GLU A 181 -9.79 12.15 -3.82
CA GLU A 181 -10.89 11.19 -3.91
C GLU A 181 -10.88 10.41 -5.22
N GLN A 182 -10.67 11.08 -6.36
CA GLN A 182 -10.55 10.43 -7.67
C GLN A 182 -9.33 9.52 -7.72
N ARG A 183 -8.20 9.94 -7.12
CA ARG A 183 -6.98 9.12 -7.02
C ARG A 183 -7.24 7.86 -6.19
N ALA A 184 -7.94 7.97 -5.08
CA ALA A 184 -8.32 6.83 -4.25
C ALA A 184 -9.21 5.84 -5.03
N TRP A 185 -10.17 6.35 -5.82
CA TRP A 185 -11.00 5.51 -6.69
C TRP A 185 -10.18 4.78 -7.76
N ILE A 186 -9.30 5.49 -8.47
CA ILE A 186 -8.42 4.89 -9.48
C ILE A 186 -7.57 3.79 -8.84
N LEU A 187 -6.94 4.07 -7.70
CA LEU A 187 -6.13 3.09 -6.98
C LEU A 187 -6.94 1.86 -6.55
N THR A 188 -8.16 2.07 -6.05
CA THR A 188 -9.03 0.98 -5.60
C THR A 188 -9.42 0.08 -6.78
N VAL A 189 -9.84 0.67 -7.90
CA VAL A 189 -10.20 -0.07 -9.11
C VAL A 189 -8.98 -0.80 -9.69
N SER A 190 -7.83 -0.13 -9.81
CA SER A 190 -6.61 -0.76 -10.29
C SER A 190 -6.14 -1.91 -9.40
N ALA A 191 -6.21 -1.76 -8.08
CA ALA A 191 -5.89 -2.83 -7.14
C ALA A 191 -6.84 -4.03 -7.31
N ALA A 192 -8.14 -3.79 -7.41
CA ALA A 192 -9.13 -4.84 -7.65
C ALA A 192 -8.89 -5.58 -8.96
N LEU A 193 -8.59 -4.86 -10.05
CA LEU A 193 -8.27 -5.46 -11.35
C LEU A 193 -7.01 -6.32 -11.30
N LEU A 194 -5.96 -5.86 -10.61
CA LEU A 194 -4.74 -6.64 -10.42
C LEU A 194 -4.97 -7.90 -9.58
N ILE A 195 -5.83 -7.84 -8.55
CA ILE A 195 -6.25 -9.01 -7.77
C ILE A 195 -6.99 -10.01 -8.66
N VAL A 196 -7.96 -9.55 -9.45
CA VAL A 196 -8.69 -10.41 -10.41
C VAL A 196 -7.73 -11.05 -11.41
N ALA A 197 -6.79 -10.28 -11.96
CA ALA A 197 -5.77 -10.80 -12.86
C ALA A 197 -4.91 -11.88 -12.19
N ALA A 198 -4.48 -11.68 -10.95
CA ALA A 198 -3.72 -12.68 -10.20
C ALA A 198 -4.51 -13.97 -9.97
N ILE A 199 -5.81 -13.87 -9.65
CA ILE A 199 -6.70 -15.03 -9.48
C ILE A 199 -6.83 -15.81 -10.79
N ILE A 200 -7.09 -15.11 -11.91
CA ILE A 200 -7.21 -15.73 -13.24
C ILE A 200 -5.90 -16.43 -13.61
N VAL A 201 -4.76 -15.75 -13.44
CA VAL A 201 -3.44 -16.31 -13.75
C VAL A 201 -3.16 -17.53 -12.88
N GLY A 202 -3.38 -17.44 -11.56
CA GLY A 202 -3.14 -18.54 -10.62
C GLY A 202 -4.00 -19.78 -10.89
N GLY A 203 -5.28 -19.58 -11.25
CA GLY A 203 -6.19 -20.66 -11.63
C GLY A 203 -5.89 -21.26 -13.01
N SER A 204 -5.21 -20.52 -13.88
CA SER A 204 -4.85 -20.97 -15.24
C SER A 204 -3.49 -21.67 -15.32
N LEU A 205 -2.75 -21.79 -14.20
CA LEU A 205 -1.46 -22.49 -14.18
C LEU A 205 -1.64 -24.00 -14.40
N PRO A 206 -0.63 -24.71 -14.96
CA PRO A 206 -0.68 -26.17 -15.11
C PRO A 206 -0.90 -26.92 -13.80
N LEU A 207 -0.38 -26.38 -12.70
CA LEU A 207 -0.77 -26.75 -11.35
C LEU A 207 -1.53 -25.56 -10.74
N PRO A 208 -2.88 -25.60 -10.72
CA PRO A 208 -3.68 -24.48 -10.26
C PRO A 208 -3.36 -24.12 -8.81
N VAL A 209 -3.12 -22.82 -8.56
CA VAL A 209 -2.93 -22.32 -7.20
C VAL A 209 -4.31 -22.04 -6.60
N PRO A 210 -4.62 -22.57 -5.40
CA PRO A 210 -5.87 -22.28 -4.71
C PRO A 210 -6.10 -20.78 -4.55
N PHE A 211 -7.36 -20.35 -4.67
CA PHE A 211 -7.75 -18.94 -4.56
C PHE A 211 -7.24 -18.29 -3.27
N GLU A 212 -7.34 -18.98 -2.14
CA GLU A 212 -6.89 -18.52 -0.83
C GLU A 212 -5.39 -18.27 -0.81
N LYS A 213 -4.60 -19.13 -1.48
CA LYS A 213 -3.16 -18.97 -1.65
C LYS A 213 -2.81 -17.77 -2.52
N VAL A 214 -3.58 -17.53 -3.58
CA VAL A 214 -3.36 -16.36 -4.43
C VAL A 214 -3.55 -15.08 -3.61
N LEU A 215 -4.64 -14.99 -2.86
CA LEU A 215 -4.91 -13.85 -1.98
C LEU A 215 -3.85 -13.70 -0.88
N LEU A 216 -3.40 -14.82 -0.30
CA LEU A 216 -2.34 -14.82 0.69
C LEU A 216 -1.03 -14.29 0.09
N GLY A 217 -0.66 -14.72 -1.13
CA GLY A 217 0.51 -14.22 -1.84
C GLY A 217 0.44 -12.71 -2.09
N ILE A 218 -0.72 -12.20 -2.51
CA ILE A 218 -0.98 -10.76 -2.63
C ILE A 218 -0.78 -10.06 -1.29
N TYR A 219 -1.42 -10.55 -0.22
CA TYR A 219 -1.32 -9.95 1.10
C TYR A 219 0.12 -9.92 1.65
N ILE A 220 0.86 -11.03 1.50
CA ILE A 220 2.24 -11.16 1.97
C ILE A 220 3.16 -10.21 1.20
N CYS A 221 2.99 -10.09 -0.11
CA CYS A 221 3.88 -9.28 -0.92
C CYS A 221 3.50 -7.80 -0.88
N TRP A 222 2.22 -7.48 -0.99
CA TRP A 222 1.75 -6.11 -1.19
C TRP A 222 1.72 -5.28 0.08
N THR A 223 1.32 -5.88 1.21
CA THR A 223 1.25 -5.17 2.50
C THR A 223 2.60 -4.56 2.92
N PRO A 224 3.70 -5.33 3.01
CA PRO A 224 4.98 -4.78 3.44
C PRO A 224 5.59 -3.83 2.40
N GLN A 225 5.41 -4.08 1.11
CA GLN A 225 5.85 -3.16 0.05
C GLN A 225 5.14 -1.80 0.16
N SER A 226 3.82 -1.82 0.36
CA SER A 226 3.00 -0.61 0.48
C SER A 226 3.34 0.17 1.76
N ALA A 227 3.46 -0.53 2.89
CA ALA A 227 3.84 0.08 4.17
C ALA A 227 5.25 0.71 4.10
N SER A 228 6.22 -0.02 3.55
CA SER A 228 7.60 0.46 3.39
C SER A 228 7.65 1.68 2.47
N THR A 229 6.92 1.65 1.36
CA THR A 229 6.86 2.77 0.42
C THR A 229 6.23 4.00 1.06
N ALA A 230 5.11 3.86 1.76
CA ALA A 230 4.47 4.96 2.47
C ALA A 230 5.39 5.58 3.51
N LEU A 231 6.15 4.75 4.25
CA LEU A 231 7.12 5.20 5.25
C LEU A 231 8.31 5.92 4.60
N LEU A 232 8.90 5.35 3.54
CA LEU A 232 10.01 5.95 2.80
C LEU A 232 9.63 7.30 2.20
N ILE A 233 8.47 7.40 1.54
CA ILE A 233 7.97 8.66 0.99
C ILE A 233 7.78 9.69 2.11
N SER A 234 7.17 9.28 3.23
CA SER A 234 6.94 10.17 4.38
C SER A 234 8.25 10.70 4.95
N ILE A 235 9.26 9.84 5.14
CA ILE A 235 10.58 10.23 5.62
C ILE A 235 11.30 11.12 4.61
N ALA A 236 11.28 10.76 3.32
CA ALA A 236 11.91 11.54 2.27
C ALA A 236 11.34 12.97 2.20
N LEU A 237 10.02 13.12 2.31
CA LEU A 237 9.36 14.41 2.38
C LEU A 237 9.79 15.21 3.61
N LEU A 238 9.88 14.57 4.78
CA LEU A 238 10.33 15.23 6.01
C LEU A 238 11.80 15.69 5.93
N VAL A 239 12.68 14.86 5.38
CA VAL A 239 14.11 15.18 5.21
C VAL A 239 14.29 16.30 4.20
N HIS A 240 13.62 16.22 3.05
CA HIS A 240 13.63 17.26 2.04
C HIS A 240 13.11 18.59 2.63
N TYR A 241 12.04 18.54 3.40
CA TYR A 241 11.49 19.71 4.09
C TYR A 241 12.46 20.34 5.07
N ARG A 242 13.12 19.53 5.91
CA ARG A 242 14.12 20.02 6.86
C ARG A 242 15.29 20.73 6.15
N ARG A 243 15.74 20.19 5.02
CA ARG A 243 16.82 20.81 4.22
C ARG A 243 16.39 22.16 3.65
N LEU A 244 15.16 22.28 3.15
CA LEU A 244 14.63 23.54 2.65
C LEU A 244 14.45 24.60 3.74
N LEU A 245 14.11 24.20 4.97
CA LEU A 245 14.03 25.13 6.09
C LEU A 245 15.42 25.69 6.44
N VAL A 246 16.41 24.82 6.61
CA VAL A 246 17.79 25.23 6.94
C VAL A 246 18.39 26.13 5.85
N ALA A 247 18.10 25.86 4.57
CA ALA A 247 18.61 26.68 3.47
C ALA A 247 17.98 28.08 3.36
N ASN A 248 16.82 28.31 3.97
CA ASN A 248 16.09 29.59 3.91
C ASN A 248 16.18 30.38 5.23
N GLU A 249 16.89 29.89 6.25
CA GLU A 249 17.22 30.69 7.42
C GLU A 249 18.28 31.74 6.99
N PRO A 250 17.96 33.05 6.99
CA PRO A 250 18.94 34.07 6.68
C PRO A 250 20.07 33.98 7.71
N ALA A 251 21.32 33.95 7.24
CA ALA A 251 22.48 34.03 8.12
C ALA A 251 22.35 35.30 8.97
N GLN A 252 22.07 35.11 10.25
CA GLN A 252 22.02 36.19 11.24
C GLN A 252 23.43 36.63 11.60
#